data_AF-A0A845K1V6-F1
#
_entry.id   AF-A0A845K1V6-F1
#
_cell.length_a   1.000
_cell.length_b   1.000
_cell.length_c   1.000
_cell.angle_alpha   90.00
_cell.angle_beta   90.00
_cell.angle_gamma   90.00
#
_symmetry.space_group_name_H-M   'P 1'
#
loop_
_entity.id
_entity.type
_entity.pdbx_description
1 polymer ?
#
loop_
_entity_poly.entity_id
_entity_poly.type
_entity_poly.pdbx_seq_one_letter_code
_entity_poly.pdbx_strand_id
1 'polypeptide(L)'
;MFLQKEGSGIVVEAIDENHWENLKQEAEQKGMTCLPLSIENFYPDYRGYRYFDLRNPVTRESFSIDYVLHSWEMDKKHQEGHEGTDEWFIH
;
A
#
# COMPACT_ATOMS: atom_id res chain seq x y z
N MET A 1 4.91 7.08 -0.42
CA MET A 1 3.71 7.59 0.30
C MET A 1 3.13 6.49 1.15
N PHE A 2 2.60 6.83 2.32
CA PHE A 2 1.84 5.88 3.13
C PHE A 2 0.35 6.17 2.97
N LEU A 3 -0.42 5.15 2.60
CA LEU A 3 -1.86 5.20 2.48
C LEU A 3 -2.47 4.50 3.69
N GLN A 4 -3.29 5.22 4.44
CA GLN A 4 -3.90 4.72 5.66
C GLN A 4 -5.43 4.72 5.54
N LYS A 5 -6.06 3.64 5.99
CA LYS A 5 -7.51 3.56 6.19
C LYS A 5 -7.81 2.62 7.36
N GLU A 6 -8.68 3.07 8.27
CA GLU A 6 -9.19 2.26 9.39
C GLU A 6 -8.08 1.64 10.26
N GLY A 7 -7.05 2.42 10.60
CA GLY A 7 -5.95 1.98 11.47
C GLY A 7 -4.93 1.04 10.82
N SER A 8 -5.13 0.67 9.56
CA SER A 8 -4.21 -0.14 8.76
C SER A 8 -3.68 0.70 7.59
N GLY A 9 -2.58 0.29 6.97
CA GLY A 9 -2.06 1.01 5.82
C GLY A 9 -1.03 0.27 4.99
N ILE A 10 -0.64 0.90 3.89
CA ILE A 10 0.32 0.39 2.93
C ILE A 10 1.29 1.48 2.52
N VAL A 11 2.53 1.08 2.25
CA VAL A 11 3.51 1.95 1.61
C VAL A 11 3.44 1.76 0.10
N VAL A 12 3.31 2.87 -0.63
CA VAL A 12 3.33 2.90 -2.10
C VAL A 12 4.43 3.82 -2.62
N GLU A 13 5.04 3.42 -3.72
CA GLU A 13 5.98 4.26 -4.48
C GLU A 13 5.40 4.59 -5.86
N ALA A 14 5.52 5.85 -6.28
CA ALA A 14 5.07 6.35 -7.58
C ALA A 14 6.27 6.62 -8.49
N ILE A 15 6.05 6.64 -9.80
CA ILE A 15 7.10 6.83 -10.82
C ILE A 15 7.72 8.23 -10.72
N ASP A 16 6.89 9.26 -10.59
CA ASP A 16 7.27 10.67 -10.54
C ASP A 16 6.24 11.49 -9.74
N GLU A 17 6.47 12.79 -9.63
CA GLU A 17 5.61 13.74 -8.90
C GLU A 17 4.18 13.83 -9.45
N ASN A 18 4.00 13.72 -10.77
CA ASN A 18 2.67 13.80 -11.38
C ASN A 18 1.85 12.55 -11.05
N HIS A 19 2.46 11.37 -11.15
CA HIS A 19 1.83 10.12 -10.73
C HIS A 19 1.56 10.12 -9.23
N TRP A 20 2.45 10.73 -8.43
CA TRP A 20 2.26 10.87 -7.00
C TRP A 20 1.01 11.69 -6.65
N GLU A 21 0.83 12.85 -7.29
CA GLU A 21 -0.33 13.72 -7.02
C GLU A 21 -1.64 13.07 -7.51
N ASN A 22 -1.63 12.44 -8.68
CA ASN A 22 -2.78 11.69 -9.19
C ASN A 22 -3.16 10.55 -8.23
N LEU A 23 -2.18 9.78 -7.78
CA LEU A 23 -2.37 8.66 -6.85
C LEU A 23 -2.93 9.13 -5.51
N LYS A 24 -2.44 10.27 -5.01
CA LYS A 24 -2.93 10.89 -3.78
C LYS A 24 -4.40 11.29 -3.91
N GLN A 25 -4.75 12.00 -4.98
CA GLN A 25 -6.13 12.43 -5.20
C GLN A 25 -7.09 11.24 -5.32
N GLU A 26 -6.67 10.20 -6.05
CA GLU A 26 -7.47 8.99 -6.19
C GLU A 26 -7.63 8.24 -4.86
N ALA A 27 -6.57 8.14 -4.06
CA ALA A 27 -6.62 7.52 -2.74
C ALA A 27 -7.53 8.29 -1.78
N GLU A 28 -7.43 9.62 -1.75
CA GLU A 28 -8.28 10.50 -0.93
C GLU A 28 -9.76 10.39 -1.31
N GLN A 29 -10.08 10.33 -2.61
CA GLN A 29 -11.45 10.08 -3.09
C GLN A 29 -12.00 8.72 -2.61
N LYS A 30 -11.12 7.74 -2.39
CA LYS A 30 -11.46 6.41 -1.86
C LYS A 30 -11.42 6.35 -0.32
N GLY A 31 -11.28 7.49 0.35
CA GLY A 31 -11.33 7.63 1.81
C GLY A 31 -10.02 7.28 2.53
N MET A 32 -8.90 7.22 1.80
CA MET A 32 -7.58 7.03 2.41
C MET A 32 -7.02 8.36 2.91
N THR A 33 -6.26 8.29 4.00
CA THR A 33 -5.36 9.36 4.42
C THR A 33 -4.00 9.14 3.78
N CYS A 34 -3.50 10.14 3.07
CA CYS A 34 -2.18 10.10 2.42
C CYS A 34 -1.15 10.82 3.30
N LEU A 35 -0.16 10.07 3.80
CA LEU A 35 0.94 10.63 4.58
C LEU A 35 2.24 10.64 3.76
N PRO A 36 2.99 11.77 3.76
CA PRO A 36 4.30 11.81 3.14
C PRO A 36 5.26 10.86 3.88
N LEU A 37 6.08 10.16 3.10
CA LEU A 37 7.13 9.29 3.64
C LEU A 37 8.48 9.93 3.38
N SER A 38 9.23 10.20 4.45
CA SER A 38 10.66 10.45 4.37
C SER A 38 11.43 9.15 4.66
N ILE A 39 12.63 9.04 4.12
CA ILE A 39 13.51 7.89 4.40
C ILE A 39 13.87 7.76 5.89
N GLU A 40 13.89 8.90 6.58
CA GLU A 40 14.14 9.03 8.02
C GLU A 40 13.02 8.37 8.85
N ASN A 41 11.78 8.47 8.38
CA ASN A 41 10.60 7.92 9.06
C ASN A 41 10.28 6.48 8.60
N PHE A 42 10.79 6.05 7.43
CA PHE A 42 10.47 4.74 6.86
C PHE A 42 10.78 3.58 7.82
N TYR A 43 12.00 3.55 8.36
CA TYR A 43 12.45 2.47 9.24
C TYR A 43 11.75 2.43 10.62
N PRO A 44 11.61 3.54 11.35
CA PRO A 44 10.94 3.51 12.66
C PRO A 44 9.42 3.34 12.57
N ASP A 45 8.76 4.00 11.61
CA ASP A 45 7.31 4.16 11.65
C ASP A 45 6.57 3.17 10.73
N TYR A 46 7.23 2.68 9.69
CA TYR A 46 6.58 1.88 8.64
C TYR A 46 7.12 0.45 8.51
N ARG A 47 8.00 0.04 9.42
CA ARG A 47 8.47 -1.35 9.52
C ARG A 47 7.29 -2.29 9.81
N GLY A 48 7.14 -3.33 8.99
CA GLY A 48 6.09 -4.33 9.12
C GLY A 48 4.82 -4.01 8.33
N TYR A 49 4.68 -2.81 7.78
CA TYR A 49 3.62 -2.51 6.81
C TYR A 49 3.96 -3.10 5.44
N ARG A 50 2.93 -3.48 4.68
CA ARG A 50 3.12 -3.96 3.31
C ARG A 50 3.62 -2.84 2.41
N TYR A 51 4.52 -3.21 1.52
CA TYR A 51 5.09 -2.34 0.51
C TYR A 51 4.63 -2.77 -0.88
N PHE A 52 4.13 -1.81 -1.67
CA PHE A 52 3.75 -2.00 -3.06
C PHE A 52 4.52 -1.00 -3.94
N ASP A 53 5.38 -1.54 -4.80
CA ASP A 53 5.96 -0.76 -5.90
C ASP A 53 4.93 -0.69 -7.03
N LEU A 54 4.34 0.48 -7.26
CA LEU A 54 3.34 0.65 -8.31
C LEU A 54 3.99 0.82 -9.68
N ARG A 55 5.32 0.89 -9.76
CA ARG A 55 6.02 1.13 -11.02
C ARG A 55 6.15 -0.20 -11.76
N ASN A 56 5.58 -0.28 -12.95
CA ASN A 56 5.92 -1.37 -13.85
C ASN A 56 7.26 -1.05 -14.53
N PRO A 57 8.34 -1.82 -14.28
CA PRO A 57 9.66 -1.51 -14.84
C PRO A 57 9.74 -1.73 -16.36
N VAL A 58 8.78 -2.47 -16.93
CA VAL A 58 8.73 -2.82 -18.35
C VAL A 58 7.85 -1.83 -19.12
N THR A 59 6.62 -1.60 -18.67
CA THR A 59 5.67 -0.72 -19.38
C THR A 59 5.83 0.75 -19.01
N ARG A 60 6.51 1.05 -17.89
CA ARG A 60 6.59 2.40 -17.28
C ARG A 60 5.22 2.99 -16.94
N GLU A 61 4.20 2.14 -16.80
CA GLU A 61 2.89 2.54 -16.32
C GLU A 61 2.79 2.26 -14.81
N SER A 62 1.93 3.02 -14.13
CA SER A 62 1.61 2.76 -12.72
C SER A 62 0.52 1.68 -12.62
N PHE A 63 0.69 0.71 -11.73
CA PHE A 63 -0.38 -0.23 -11.37
C PHE A 63 -1.58 0.53 -10.80
N SER A 64 -2.79 0.09 -11.16
CA SER A 64 -4.03 0.68 -10.65
C SER A 64 -4.11 0.55 -9.12
N ILE A 65 -4.38 1.66 -8.44
CA ILE A 65 -4.58 1.66 -6.99
C ILE A 65 -5.79 0.81 -6.58
N ASP A 66 -6.83 0.70 -7.40
CA ASP A 66 -7.96 -0.18 -7.12
C ASP A 66 -7.54 -1.63 -6.94
N TYR A 67 -6.62 -2.11 -7.78
CA TYR A 67 -6.09 -3.46 -7.66
C TYR A 67 -5.29 -3.64 -6.36
N VAL A 68 -4.50 -2.63 -5.99
CA VAL A 68 -3.65 -2.64 -4.79
C VAL A 68 -4.52 -2.63 -3.53
N LEU A 69 -5.52 -1.76 -3.49
CA LEU A 69 -6.46 -1.66 -2.39
C LEU A 69 -7.29 -2.93 -2.25
N HIS A 70 -7.78 -3.49 -3.35
CA HIS A 70 -8.47 -4.78 -3.33
C HIS A 70 -7.56 -5.89 -2.78
N SER A 71 -6.31 -5.97 -3.26
CA SER A 71 -5.35 -6.98 -2.80
C SER A 71 -5.05 -6.83 -1.30
N TRP A 72 -4.89 -5.59 -0.82
CA TRP A 72 -4.67 -5.28 0.58
C TRP A 72 -5.89 -5.58 1.45
N GLU A 73 -7.10 -5.22 1.02
CA GLU A 73 -8.34 -5.51 1.76
C GLU A 73 -8.61 -7.02 1.83
N MET A 74 -8.35 -7.75 0.74
CA MET A 74 -8.45 -9.22 0.76
C MET A 74 -7.43 -9.80 1.74
N ASP A 75 -6.18 -9.38 1.68
CA ASP A 75 -5.15 -9.87 2.59
C ASP A 75 -5.46 -9.58 4.07
N LYS A 76 -5.94 -8.37 4.38
CA LYS A 76 -6.40 -8.01 5.74
C LYS A 76 -7.50 -8.96 6.22
N LYS A 77 -8.50 -9.25 5.38
CA LYS A 77 -9.57 -10.21 5.70
C LYS A 77 -9.05 -11.63 5.91
N HIS A 78 -8.04 -12.06 5.14
CA HIS A 78 -7.41 -13.36 5.37
C HIS A 78 -6.69 -13.37 6.72
N GLN A 79 -5.92 -12.33 7.05
CA GLN A 79 -5.22 -12.25 8.34
C GLN A 79 -6.18 -12.23 9.54
N GLU A 80 -7.27 -11.46 9.47
CA GLU A 80 -8.33 -11.44 10.49
C GLU A 80 -9.06 -12.79 10.60
N GLY A 81 -9.24 -13.51 9.49
CA GLY A 81 -9.79 -14.88 9.47
C GLY A 81 -8.83 -15.97 9.95
N HIS A 82 -7.53 -15.68 10.00
CA HIS A 82 -6.45 -16.57 10.40
C HIS A 82 -5.88 -16.25 11.80
N GLU A 83 -6.57 -15.50 12.66
CA GLU A 83 -6.29 -15.45 14.12
C GLU A 83 -6.57 -16.81 14.83
N GLY A 84 -6.19 -17.92 14.20
CA GLY A 84 -6.38 -19.27 14.70
C GLY A 84 -5.65 -20.38 13.91
N THR A 85 -4.85 -20.09 12.89
CA THR A 85 -4.03 -21.11 12.20
C THR A 85 -2.66 -20.56 11.82
N ASP A 86 -1.68 -20.79 12.70
CA ASP A 86 -0.24 -20.62 12.46
C ASP A 86 0.27 -21.60 11.38
N GLU A 87 -0.12 -21.43 10.12
CA GLU A 87 0.46 -22.21 9.03
C GLU A 87 0.90 -21.30 7.88
N TRP A 88 2.06 -20.69 8.06
CA TRP A 88 2.82 -20.05 7.00
C TRP A 88 3.39 -21.10 6.06
N PHE A 89 2.69 -21.40 4.96
CA PHE A 89 3.27 -22.16 3.84
C PHE A 89 3.90 -21.21 2.83
N ILE A 90 5.22 -21.32 2.67
CA ILE A 90 5.97 -20.83 1.51
C ILE A 90 6.07 -22.01 0.53
N HIS A 91 5.69 -21.81 -0.74
CA HIS A 91 6.10 -22.63 -1.88
C HIS A 91 6.99 -21.79 -2.78
#